data_AF-A0A1Y2F788-F1
#
_entry.id   AF-A0A1Y2F788-F1
#
_cell.length_a   1.000
_cell.length_b   1.000
_cell.length_c   1.000
_cell.angle_alpha   90.00
_cell.angle_beta   90.00
_cell.angle_gamma   90.00
#
_symmetry.space_group_name_H-M   'P 1'
#
loop_
_entity.id
_entity.type
_entity.pdbx_description
1 polymer ?
#
loop_
_entity_poly.entity_id
_entity_poly.type
_entity_poly.pdbx_seq_one_letter_code
_entity_poly.pdbx_strand_id
1 'polypeptide(L)'
;MEENIRIEISETNRGKKQIIINGKYKFNFSNEKKDNSKLYRCIEYRTSNKLKHKIEETIRKSPFSLDIRPKRIFNEISRDMGLICPEFNSIRTQIIRSQNKQLPPDITSFKEIPEESEYYKTENGDNFMIFKNPNLIIFQSPFQAKLFTQCNEDIFSDGTFYIAPKFSYQVFITRTYIKKINSFYTTSISILKDKKQFTYETLFKEIKKIQSYFEFSIY
;
A
#
# COMPACT_ATOMS: atom_id res chain seq x y z
N MET A 1 33.80 7.41 -8.54
CA MET A 1 34.57 6.55 -9.46
C MET A 1 33.71 5.35 -9.76
N GLU A 2 33.29 5.18 -11.02
CA GLU A 2 32.52 4.00 -11.44
C GLU A 2 33.46 2.79 -11.43
N GLU A 3 33.21 1.81 -10.55
CA GLU A 3 33.93 0.54 -10.59
C GLU A 3 33.47 -0.25 -11.83
N ASN A 4 34.32 -0.31 -12.85
CA ASN A 4 34.09 -1.13 -14.03
C ASN A 4 33.90 -2.60 -13.63
N ILE A 5 32.74 -3.17 -13.96
CA ILE A 5 32.41 -4.57 -13.70
C ILE A 5 33.32 -5.47 -14.56
N ARG A 6 34.16 -6.29 -13.92
CA ARG A 6 34.98 -7.33 -14.56
C ARG A 6 34.23 -8.65 -14.56
N ILE A 7 34.03 -9.24 -15.73
CA ILE A 7 33.33 -10.52 -15.91
C ILE A 7 34.32 -11.53 -16.49
N GLU A 8 34.43 -12.68 -15.82
CA GLU A 8 35.25 -13.81 -16.23
C GLU A 8 34.35 -15.02 -16.46
N ILE A 9 34.59 -15.76 -17.55
CA ILE A 9 33.89 -17.01 -17.83
C ILE A 9 34.91 -18.14 -17.68
N SER A 10 34.54 -19.17 -16.93
CA SER A 10 35.37 -20.36 -16.75
C SER A 10 34.52 -21.62 -16.70
N GLU A 11 35.14 -22.77 -16.47
CA GLU A 11 34.45 -24.05 -16.31
C GLU A 11 34.80 -24.68 -14.96
N THR A 12 33.81 -25.32 -14.35
CA THR A 12 34.01 -26.13 -13.14
C THR A 12 34.78 -27.40 -13.48
N ASN A 13 35.36 -28.05 -12.47
CA ASN A 13 36.03 -29.36 -12.61
C ASN A 13 35.11 -30.48 -13.15
N ARG A 14 33.80 -30.24 -13.21
CA ARG A 14 32.78 -31.14 -13.78
C ARG A 14 32.32 -30.70 -15.19
N GLY A 15 33.04 -29.79 -15.85
CA GLY A 15 32.74 -29.30 -17.19
C GLY A 15 31.53 -28.35 -17.30
N LYS A 16 30.97 -27.88 -16.18
CA LYS A 16 29.86 -26.89 -16.22
C LYS A 16 30.41 -25.47 -16.33
N LYS A 17 29.86 -24.68 -17.25
CA LYS A 17 30.16 -23.25 -17.39
C LYS A 17 29.85 -22.49 -16.11
N GLN A 18 30.75 -21.57 -15.75
CA GLN A 18 30.64 -20.69 -14.59
C GLN A 18 31.02 -19.26 -14.99
N ILE A 19 30.39 -18.28 -14.34
CA ILE A 19 30.69 -16.86 -14.48
C ILE A 19 31.21 -16.35 -13.14
N ILE A 20 32.30 -15.61 -13.17
CA ILE A 20 32.89 -14.93 -12.01
C ILE A 20 32.83 -13.42 -12.27
N ILE A 21 32.24 -12.67 -11.34
CA ILE A 21 32.14 -11.21 -11.42
C ILE A 21 33.03 -10.60 -10.34
N ASN A 22 33.90 -9.68 -10.76
CA ASN A 22 34.85 -8.94 -9.91
C ASN A 22 35.74 -9.84 -9.03
N GLY A 23 35.99 -11.09 -9.43
CA GLY A 23 36.71 -12.08 -8.63
C GLY A 23 36.03 -12.47 -7.31
N LYS A 24 34.82 -11.97 -7.05
CA LYS A 24 34.11 -12.08 -5.76
C LYS A 24 32.85 -12.94 -5.85
N TYR A 25 32.15 -12.89 -6.98
CA TYR A 25 30.84 -13.53 -7.10
C TYR A 25 30.87 -14.63 -8.14
N LYS A 26 30.48 -15.84 -7.75
CA LYS A 26 30.56 -17.03 -8.59
C LYS A 26 29.18 -17.59 -8.92
N PHE A 27 28.91 -17.78 -10.21
CA PHE A 27 27.63 -18.28 -10.72
C PHE A 27 27.84 -19.52 -11.59
N ASN A 28 27.13 -20.61 -11.31
CA ASN A 28 27.10 -21.80 -12.16
C ASN A 28 25.98 -21.70 -13.19
N PHE A 29 26.23 -22.22 -14.39
CA PHE A 29 25.18 -22.43 -15.37
C PHE A 29 24.10 -23.37 -14.80
N SER A 30 22.84 -22.96 -14.97
CA SER A 30 21.65 -23.69 -14.52
C SER A 30 20.94 -24.32 -15.70
N ASN A 31 20.34 -23.50 -16.56
CA ASN A 31 19.56 -23.95 -17.71
C ASN A 31 19.38 -22.82 -18.73
N GLU A 32 18.96 -23.18 -19.93
CA GLU A 32 18.60 -22.26 -20.99
C GLU A 32 17.07 -22.05 -21.00
N LYS A 33 16.63 -20.80 -21.18
CA LYS A 33 15.21 -20.45 -21.28
C LYS A 33 14.72 -20.57 -22.72
N LYS A 34 13.40 -20.52 -22.91
CA LYS A 34 12.74 -20.59 -24.23
C LYS A 34 13.15 -19.46 -25.19
N ASP A 35 13.61 -18.34 -24.65
CA ASP A 35 14.12 -17.18 -25.40
C ASP A 35 15.63 -17.27 -25.68
N ASN A 36 16.24 -18.45 -25.52
CA ASN A 36 17.67 -18.73 -25.63
C ASN A 36 18.55 -17.96 -24.62
N SER A 37 17.95 -17.31 -23.63
CA SER A 37 18.72 -16.69 -22.54
C SER A 37 19.24 -17.76 -21.58
N LYS A 38 20.51 -17.62 -21.16
CA LYS A 38 21.18 -18.57 -20.25
C LYS A 38 21.01 -18.13 -18.81
N LEU A 39 20.42 -19.00 -17.98
CA LEU A 39 20.28 -18.77 -16.55
C LEU A 39 21.51 -19.29 -15.81
N TYR A 40 22.11 -18.41 -14.99
CA TYR A 40 23.18 -18.76 -14.07
C TYR A 40 22.69 -18.58 -12.62
N ARG A 41 23.06 -19.51 -11.73
CA ARG A 41 22.73 -19.46 -10.30
C ARG A 41 23.98 -19.19 -9.48
N CYS A 42 23.90 -18.25 -8.55
CA CYS A 42 24.98 -17.98 -7.61
C CYS A 42 25.26 -19.23 -6.76
N ILE A 43 26.54 -19.55 -6.57
CA ILE A 43 27.00 -20.74 -5.83
C ILE A 43 27.30 -20.39 -4.37
N GLU A 44 27.71 -19.15 -4.09
CA GLU A 44 28.09 -18.75 -2.74
C GLU A 44 26.86 -18.44 -1.88
N TYR A 45 26.35 -19.49 -1.24
CA TYR A 45 25.41 -19.41 -0.11
C TYR A 45 25.92 -18.54 1.06
N ARG A 46 27.22 -18.23 1.13
CA ARG A 46 27.81 -17.38 2.18
C ARG A 46 27.46 -15.90 2.01
N THR A 47 27.25 -15.44 0.78
CA THR A 47 26.90 -14.05 0.46
C THR A 47 25.41 -13.78 0.66
N SER A 48 24.55 -14.81 0.58
CA SER A 48 23.12 -14.67 0.89
C SER A 48 22.84 -14.47 2.38
N ASN A 49 23.63 -15.06 3.29
CA ASN A 49 23.49 -14.80 4.73
C ASN A 49 23.92 -13.38 5.15
N LYS A 50 25.01 -12.84 4.57
CA LYS A 50 25.41 -11.45 4.81
C LYS A 50 24.38 -10.46 4.25
N LEU A 51 23.87 -10.73 3.04
CA LEU A 51 22.81 -9.97 2.43
C LEU A 51 21.53 -10.02 3.29
N LYS A 52 21.15 -11.20 3.78
CA LYS A 52 20.00 -11.42 4.66
C LYS A 52 20.13 -10.60 5.95
N HIS A 53 21.27 -10.67 6.63
CA HIS A 53 21.51 -9.87 7.85
C HIS A 53 21.46 -8.37 7.58
N LYS A 54 22.06 -7.89 6.48
CA LYS A 54 22.03 -6.47 6.11
C LYS A 54 20.59 -6.00 5.83
N ILE A 55 19.77 -6.84 5.18
CA ILE A 55 18.35 -6.56 4.93
C ILE A 55 17.56 -6.49 6.25
N GLU A 56 17.72 -7.47 7.14
CA GLU A 56 17.06 -7.47 8.46
C GLU A 56 17.45 -6.23 9.27
N GLU A 57 18.73 -5.83 9.24
CA GLU A 57 19.23 -4.64 9.93
C GLU A 57 18.70 -3.34 9.31
N THR A 58 18.66 -3.23 7.97
CA THR A 58 18.07 -2.06 7.27
C THR A 58 16.58 -1.93 7.57
N ILE A 59 15.82 -3.03 7.62
CA ILE A 59 14.39 -3.00 8.01
C ILE A 59 14.23 -2.53 9.45
N ARG A 60 15.06 -3.03 10.37
CA ARG A 60 15.02 -2.67 11.79
C ARG A 60 15.39 -1.21 12.03
N LYS A 61 16.31 -0.66 11.24
CA LYS A 61 16.79 0.72 11.34
C LYS A 61 15.93 1.72 10.56
N SER A 62 15.12 1.28 9.60
CA SER A 62 14.19 2.14 8.86
C SER A 62 13.04 2.55 9.77
N PRO A 63 12.94 3.84 10.16
CA PRO A 63 11.78 4.33 10.87
C PRO A 63 10.64 4.41 9.86
N PHE A 64 9.65 3.55 10.01
CA PHE A 64 8.33 3.61 9.35
C PHE A 64 8.29 4.27 7.98
N SER A 65 8.59 3.50 6.94
CA SER A 65 8.16 3.86 5.60
C SER A 65 7.33 2.71 5.03
N LEU A 66 6.06 2.69 5.44
CA LEU A 66 5.01 1.82 4.91
C LEU A 66 4.88 1.93 3.37
N ASP A 67 5.45 2.98 2.77
CA ASP A 67 5.50 3.22 1.33
C ASP A 67 6.68 2.58 0.58
N ILE A 68 7.74 2.13 1.26
CA ILE A 68 8.87 1.53 0.54
C ILE A 68 8.53 0.07 0.19
N ARG A 69 8.16 -0.13 -1.08
CA ARG A 69 7.86 -1.45 -1.65
C ARG A 69 9.03 -2.42 -1.37
N PRO A 70 8.78 -3.66 -0.89
CA PRO A 70 9.83 -4.65 -0.61
C PRO A 70 10.78 -4.90 -1.78
N LYS A 71 10.28 -4.79 -3.01
CA LYS A 71 11.08 -4.90 -4.25
C LYS A 71 12.12 -3.77 -4.38
N ARG A 72 11.80 -2.56 -3.94
CA ARG A 72 12.73 -1.40 -3.98
C ARG A 72 13.88 -1.58 -3.00
N ILE A 73 13.57 -1.94 -1.75
CA ILE A 73 14.55 -2.26 -0.70
C ILE A 73 15.50 -3.35 -1.20
N PHE A 74 14.92 -4.45 -1.71
CA PHE A 74 15.73 -5.53 -2.25
C PHE A 74 16.59 -5.07 -3.42
N ASN A 75 16.05 -4.35 -4.39
CA ASN A 75 16.79 -3.88 -5.57
C ASN A 75 17.90 -2.89 -5.22
N GLU A 76 17.73 -2.09 -4.17
CA GLU A 76 18.74 -1.14 -3.69
C GLU A 76 19.89 -1.88 -3.01
N ILE A 77 19.57 -2.79 -2.09
CA ILE A 77 20.59 -3.61 -1.41
C ILE A 77 21.27 -4.57 -2.40
N SER A 78 20.52 -5.13 -3.36
CA SER A 78 21.04 -5.98 -4.44
C SER A 78 21.93 -5.19 -5.40
N ARG A 79 21.61 -3.92 -5.70
CA ARG A 79 22.48 -3.03 -6.49
C ARG A 79 23.76 -2.72 -5.74
N ASP A 80 23.67 -2.33 -4.47
CA ASP A 80 24.84 -2.09 -3.61
C ASP A 80 25.75 -3.32 -3.51
N MET A 81 25.17 -4.51 -3.65
CA MET A 81 25.90 -5.78 -3.59
C MET A 81 26.27 -6.34 -4.98
N GLY A 82 25.73 -5.82 -6.09
CA GLY A 82 25.95 -6.36 -7.44
C GLY A 82 25.45 -7.79 -7.66
N LEU A 83 24.40 -8.23 -6.95
CA LEU A 83 24.00 -9.65 -6.87
C LEU A 83 22.56 -9.92 -7.33
N ILE A 84 22.37 -10.98 -8.15
CA ILE A 84 21.07 -11.62 -8.37
C ILE A 84 20.86 -12.68 -7.27
N CYS A 85 19.94 -12.43 -6.33
CA CYS A 85 19.69 -13.33 -5.19
C CYS A 85 18.53 -14.32 -5.47
N PRO A 86 18.80 -15.64 -5.46
CA PRO A 86 17.77 -16.67 -5.62
C PRO A 86 16.73 -16.68 -4.49
N GLU A 87 17.09 -16.23 -3.27
CA GLU A 87 16.19 -16.19 -2.12
C GLU A 87 15.26 -14.96 -2.09
N PHE A 88 15.15 -14.18 -3.17
CA PHE A 88 14.31 -12.98 -3.25
C PHE A 88 12.91 -13.16 -2.65
N ASN A 89 12.23 -14.27 -2.98
CA ASN A 89 10.89 -14.53 -2.48
C ASN A 89 10.86 -14.74 -0.96
N SER A 90 11.84 -15.46 -0.41
CA SER A 90 11.97 -15.69 1.04
C SER A 90 12.22 -14.38 1.79
N ILE A 91 13.15 -13.58 1.27
CA ILE A 91 13.48 -12.25 1.80
C ILE A 91 12.27 -11.32 1.73
N ARG A 92 11.57 -11.28 0.59
CA ARG A 92 10.34 -10.51 0.41
C ARG A 92 9.28 -10.89 1.44
N THR A 93 9.06 -12.18 1.68
CA THR A 93 8.11 -12.66 2.69
C THR A 93 8.54 -12.25 4.10
N GLN A 94 9.84 -12.29 4.42
CA GLN A 94 10.35 -11.85 5.72
C GLN A 94 10.17 -10.35 5.94
N ILE A 95 10.42 -9.52 4.92
CA ILE A 95 10.14 -8.08 4.94
C ILE A 95 8.66 -7.83 5.27
N ILE A 96 7.76 -8.45 4.51
CA ILE A 96 6.31 -8.30 4.71
C ILE A 96 5.90 -8.72 6.13
N ARG A 97 6.40 -9.86 6.62
CA ARG A 97 6.11 -10.33 7.98
C ARG A 97 6.64 -9.37 9.05
N SER A 98 7.84 -8.83 8.86
CA SER A 98 8.43 -7.86 9.79
C SER A 98 7.64 -6.55 9.83
N GLN A 99 7.20 -6.05 8.66
CA GLN A 99 6.34 -4.87 8.56
C GLN A 99 4.99 -5.11 9.23
N ASN A 100 4.35 -6.24 8.94
CA ASN A 100 3.05 -6.60 9.54
C ASN A 100 3.14 -6.79 11.06
N LYS A 101 4.29 -7.17 11.63
CA LYS A 101 4.49 -7.24 13.08
C LYS A 101 4.55 -5.87 13.76
N GLN A 102 4.90 -4.81 13.02
CA GLN A 102 4.93 -3.44 13.53
C GLN A 102 3.57 -2.74 13.39
N LEU A 103 2.70 -3.26 12.54
CA LEU A 103 1.34 -2.75 12.40
C LEU A 103 0.49 -3.20 13.60
N PRO A 104 -0.42 -2.34 14.08
CA PRO A 104 -1.45 -2.77 15.02
C PRO A 104 -2.29 -3.90 14.39
N PRO A 105 -2.88 -4.78 15.21
CA PRO A 105 -3.78 -5.81 14.70
C PRO A 105 -4.94 -5.19 13.91
N ASP A 106 -5.37 -5.88 12.86
CA ASP A 106 -6.54 -5.46 12.07
C ASP A 106 -7.77 -5.35 12.96
N ILE A 107 -8.56 -4.29 12.77
CA ILE A 107 -9.83 -4.09 13.45
C ILE A 107 -10.78 -5.23 13.06
N THR A 108 -11.37 -5.90 14.05
CA THR A 108 -12.23 -7.07 13.81
C THR A 108 -13.71 -6.79 13.97
N SER A 109 -14.07 -5.66 14.58
CA SER A 109 -15.46 -5.31 14.81
C SER A 109 -15.72 -3.80 14.68
N PHE A 110 -16.96 -3.46 14.34
CA PHE A 110 -17.41 -2.07 14.23
C PHE A 110 -17.31 -1.29 15.55
N LYS A 111 -17.30 -1.99 16.69
CA LYS A 111 -17.23 -1.39 18.04
C LYS A 111 -15.81 -0.97 18.43
N GLU A 112 -14.79 -1.61 17.86
CA GLU A 112 -13.37 -1.29 18.11
C GLU A 112 -12.95 0.04 17.46
N ILE A 113 -13.70 0.51 16.48
CA ILE A 113 -13.49 1.82 15.86
C ILE A 113 -13.78 2.87 16.94
N PRO A 114 -12.89 3.85 17.21
CA PRO A 114 -13.17 4.94 18.14
C PRO A 114 -14.39 5.78 17.73
N GLU A 115 -15.06 6.43 18.68
CA GLU A 115 -16.11 7.42 18.36
C GLU A 115 -15.56 8.83 18.15
N GLU A 116 -14.39 9.11 18.71
CA GLU A 116 -13.76 10.41 18.64
C GLU A 116 -13.20 10.65 17.23
N SER A 117 -13.66 11.73 16.60
CA SER A 117 -13.10 12.24 15.32
C SER A 117 -11.63 12.64 15.45
N GLU A 118 -11.12 12.80 16.68
CA GLU A 118 -9.75 13.18 16.98
C GLU A 118 -8.70 12.21 16.40
N TYR A 119 -9.03 10.91 16.30
CA TYR A 119 -8.15 9.90 15.69
C TYR A 119 -8.14 9.94 14.16
N TYR A 120 -9.12 10.58 13.55
CA TYR A 120 -9.33 10.60 12.10
C TYR A 120 -9.14 12.01 11.58
N LYS A 121 -7.89 12.45 11.55
CA LYS A 121 -7.50 13.75 10.99
C LYS A 121 -6.85 13.57 9.62
N THR A 122 -7.06 14.54 8.74
CA THR A 122 -6.31 14.64 7.48
C THR A 122 -4.86 15.04 7.76
N GLU A 123 -4.00 15.00 6.75
CA GLU A 123 -2.62 15.53 6.84
C GLU A 123 -2.58 17.00 7.29
N ASN A 124 -3.65 17.76 7.01
CA ASN A 124 -3.80 19.15 7.40
C ASN A 124 -4.39 19.32 8.82
N GLY A 125 -4.69 18.23 9.53
CA GLY A 125 -5.28 18.26 10.87
C GLY A 125 -6.80 18.39 10.90
N ASP A 126 -7.47 18.42 9.75
CA ASP A 126 -8.94 18.53 9.67
C ASP A 126 -9.62 17.22 10.08
N ASN A 127 -10.74 17.30 10.78
CA ASN A 127 -11.56 16.12 11.06
C ASN A 127 -12.05 15.47 9.76
N PHE A 128 -11.80 14.17 9.63
CA PHE A 128 -12.16 13.36 8.47
C PHE A 128 -13.33 12.43 8.77
N MET A 129 -13.45 11.91 10.00
CA MET A 129 -14.64 11.18 10.44
C MET A 129 -15.67 12.18 10.97
N ILE A 130 -16.84 12.21 10.35
CA ILE A 130 -17.88 13.21 10.64
C ILE A 130 -19.10 12.62 11.34
N PHE A 131 -19.31 11.31 11.23
CA PHE A 131 -20.45 10.64 11.83
C PHE A 131 -20.14 9.17 12.08
N LYS A 132 -20.61 8.68 13.23
CA LYS A 132 -20.59 7.27 13.57
C LYS A 132 -21.82 6.89 14.39
N ASN A 133 -22.40 5.76 14.04
CA ASN A 133 -23.37 5.04 14.85
C ASN A 133 -23.08 3.53 14.77
N PRO A 134 -23.84 2.65 15.44
CA PRO A 134 -23.56 1.21 15.45
C PRO A 134 -23.58 0.49 14.08
N ASN A 135 -24.13 1.11 13.04
CA ASN A 135 -24.32 0.52 11.71
C ASN A 135 -23.68 1.32 10.57
N LEU A 136 -23.18 2.53 10.83
CA LEU A 136 -22.75 3.47 9.82
C LEU A 136 -21.60 4.33 10.35
N ILE A 137 -20.54 4.43 9.55
CA ILE A 137 -19.49 5.43 9.71
C ILE A 137 -19.40 6.23 8.42
N ILE A 138 -19.22 7.54 8.54
CA ILE A 138 -19.09 8.45 7.40
C ILE A 138 -17.78 9.22 7.54
N PHE A 139 -16.99 9.15 6.47
CA PHE A 139 -15.78 9.93 6.28
C PHE A 139 -15.99 10.97 5.20
N GLN A 140 -15.70 12.22 5.54
CA GLN A 140 -15.78 13.36 4.65
C GLN A 140 -14.91 14.48 5.22
N SER A 141 -13.98 15.00 4.43
CA SER A 141 -13.22 16.19 4.81
C SER A 141 -14.03 17.48 4.58
N PRO A 142 -13.66 18.60 5.23
CA PRO A 142 -14.25 19.93 4.98
C PRO A 142 -14.29 20.30 3.48
N PHE A 143 -13.21 20.01 2.75
CA PHE A 143 -13.15 20.25 1.31
C PHE A 143 -14.16 19.40 0.53
N GLN A 144 -14.28 18.12 0.88
CA GLN A 144 -15.24 17.22 0.24
C GLN A 144 -16.69 17.61 0.54
N ALA A 145 -16.97 18.09 1.76
CA ALA A 145 -18.27 18.64 2.12
C ALA A 145 -18.59 19.89 1.29
N LYS A 146 -17.62 20.79 1.12
CA LYS A 146 -17.77 21.97 0.26
C LYS A 146 -18.05 21.59 -1.19
N LEU A 147 -17.31 20.63 -1.74
CA LEU A 147 -17.56 20.10 -3.08
C LEU A 147 -18.95 19.50 -3.22
N PHE A 148 -19.39 18.73 -2.22
CA PHE A 148 -20.73 18.15 -2.19
C PHE A 148 -21.78 19.24 -2.25
N THR A 149 -21.70 20.26 -1.39
CA THR A 149 -22.64 21.39 -1.37
C THR A 149 -22.67 22.17 -2.68
N GLN A 150 -21.50 22.48 -3.25
CA GLN A 150 -21.39 23.36 -4.42
C GLN A 150 -21.72 22.65 -5.73
N CYS A 151 -21.72 21.33 -5.78
CA CYS A 151 -21.88 20.56 -7.01
C CYS A 151 -22.94 19.45 -6.90
N ASN A 152 -23.86 19.51 -5.93
CA ASN A 152 -24.88 18.46 -5.69
C ASN A 152 -25.98 18.32 -6.75
N GLU A 153 -25.89 18.98 -7.92
CA GLU A 153 -26.86 18.82 -9.01
C GLU A 153 -27.05 17.32 -9.33
N ASP A 154 -25.94 16.61 -9.52
CA ASP A 154 -25.91 15.18 -9.77
C ASP A 154 -24.98 14.48 -8.76
N ILE A 155 -25.59 13.68 -7.86
CA ILE A 155 -24.85 12.81 -6.93
C ILE A 155 -24.81 11.41 -7.52
N PHE A 156 -23.60 10.92 -7.75
CA PHE A 156 -23.33 9.56 -8.15
C PHE A 156 -22.94 8.75 -6.93
N SER A 157 -23.41 7.52 -6.82
CA SER A 157 -23.04 6.67 -5.70
C SER A 157 -22.80 5.24 -6.15
N ASP A 158 -21.83 4.59 -5.52
CA ASP A 158 -21.44 3.21 -5.79
C ASP A 158 -21.15 2.47 -4.48
N GLY A 159 -21.54 1.21 -4.42
CA GLY A 159 -21.33 0.33 -3.29
C GLY A 159 -20.33 -0.77 -3.64
N THR A 160 -19.15 -0.74 -3.01
CA THR A 160 -18.09 -1.72 -3.26
C THR A 160 -17.99 -2.73 -2.11
N PHE A 161 -18.27 -3.99 -2.42
CA PHE A 161 -18.14 -5.13 -1.48
C PHE A 161 -16.70 -5.63 -1.37
N TYR A 162 -15.93 -5.56 -2.47
CA TYR A 162 -14.57 -6.12 -2.54
C TYR A 162 -13.59 -5.46 -1.56
N ILE A 163 -13.78 -4.18 -1.28
CA ILE A 163 -12.93 -3.41 -0.35
C ILE A 163 -13.55 -3.27 1.04
N ALA A 164 -14.74 -3.85 1.27
CA ALA A 164 -15.42 -3.73 2.53
C ALA A 164 -14.69 -4.53 3.62
N PRO A 165 -14.44 -3.93 4.80
CA PRO A 165 -13.95 -4.69 5.94
C PRO A 165 -14.83 -5.91 6.23
N LYS A 166 -14.22 -7.02 6.66
CA LYS A 166 -14.95 -8.29 6.94
C LYS A 166 -16.13 -8.12 7.89
N PHE A 167 -16.06 -7.16 8.81
CA PHE A 167 -17.09 -6.87 9.80
C PHE A 167 -18.18 -5.89 9.30
N SER A 168 -18.11 -5.47 8.04
CA SER A 168 -19.04 -4.56 7.39
C SER A 168 -19.68 -5.22 6.18
N TYR A 169 -20.86 -4.72 5.81
CA TYR A 169 -21.58 -5.19 4.65
C TYR A 169 -21.01 -4.61 3.34
N GLN A 170 -20.76 -3.30 3.31
CA GLN A 170 -20.25 -2.63 2.12
C GLN A 170 -19.52 -1.32 2.46
N VAL A 171 -18.66 -0.88 1.56
CA VAL A 171 -18.19 0.51 1.50
C VAL A 171 -19.02 1.25 0.46
N PHE A 172 -19.65 2.35 0.87
CA PHE A 172 -20.48 3.18 0.02
C PHE A 172 -19.74 4.49 -0.28
N ILE A 173 -19.60 4.82 -1.56
CA ILE A 173 -18.83 5.97 -2.02
C ILE A 173 -19.80 6.92 -2.72
N THR A 174 -19.82 8.18 -2.29
CA THR A 174 -20.52 9.24 -3.04
C THR A 174 -19.52 10.04 -3.85
N ARG A 175 -19.92 10.40 -5.06
CA ARG A 175 -19.14 11.19 -6.00
C ARG A 175 -20.00 12.26 -6.63
N THR A 176 -19.33 13.29 -7.10
CA THR A 176 -19.95 14.37 -7.83
C THR A 176 -19.11 14.65 -9.07
N TYR A 177 -19.79 14.94 -10.18
CA TYR A 177 -19.12 15.31 -11.42
C TYR A 177 -18.86 16.82 -11.45
N ILE A 178 -17.59 17.21 -11.54
CA ILE A 178 -17.17 18.61 -11.59
C ILE A 178 -16.96 19.01 -13.05
N LYS A 179 -17.96 19.69 -13.63
CA LYS A 179 -17.97 20.15 -15.03
C LYS A 179 -16.71 20.92 -15.41
N LYS A 180 -16.24 21.82 -14.54
CA LYS A 180 -15.07 22.70 -14.78
C LYS A 180 -13.78 21.92 -15.12
N ILE A 181 -13.62 20.73 -14.58
CA ILE A 181 -12.43 19.88 -14.77
C ILE A 181 -12.78 18.53 -15.41
N ASN A 182 -14.02 18.38 -15.90
CA ASN A 182 -14.53 17.18 -16.57
C ASN A 182 -14.17 15.88 -15.83
N SER A 183 -14.41 15.81 -14.52
CA SER A 183 -13.97 14.67 -13.71
C SER A 183 -14.89 14.39 -12.52
N PHE A 184 -14.94 13.13 -12.09
CA PHE A 184 -15.62 12.71 -10.88
C PHE A 184 -14.72 12.88 -9.66
N TYR A 185 -15.28 13.49 -8.61
CA TYR A 185 -14.62 13.64 -7.33
C TYR A 185 -15.38 12.93 -6.23
N THR A 186 -14.66 12.20 -5.39
CA THR A 186 -15.23 11.56 -4.19
C THR A 186 -15.55 12.60 -3.14
N THR A 187 -16.81 12.61 -2.70
CA THR A 187 -17.35 13.56 -1.72
C THR A 187 -17.58 12.92 -0.35
N SER A 188 -17.74 11.60 -0.28
CA SER A 188 -17.73 10.87 0.99
C SER A 188 -17.40 9.40 0.77
N ILE A 189 -16.91 8.77 1.84
CA ILE A 189 -16.72 7.33 1.92
C ILE A 189 -17.39 6.88 3.22
N SER A 190 -18.25 5.88 3.12
CA SER A 190 -19.01 5.38 4.27
C SER A 190 -18.86 3.88 4.40
N ILE A 191 -18.77 3.39 5.63
CA ILE A 191 -18.75 1.96 5.94
C ILE A 191 -20.10 1.60 6.52
N LEU A 192 -20.83 0.70 5.86
CA LEU A 192 -22.16 0.28 6.26
C LEU A 192 -22.10 -1.15 6.78
N LYS A 193 -22.72 -1.38 7.94
CA LYS A 193 -22.82 -2.70 8.56
C LYS A 193 -23.99 -3.53 8.01
N ASP A 194 -25.00 -2.88 7.43
CA ASP A 194 -26.18 -3.54 6.86
C ASP A 194 -26.68 -2.82 5.60
N LYS A 195 -27.65 -3.47 4.91
CA LYS A 195 -28.32 -2.95 3.71
C LYS A 195 -29.71 -2.37 4.02
N LYS A 196 -29.97 -1.92 5.25
CA LYS A 196 -31.31 -1.43 5.61
C LYS A 196 -31.52 -0.03 5.06
N GLN A 197 -32.73 0.24 4.55
CA GLN A 197 -33.12 1.55 4.03
C GLN A 197 -32.81 2.69 5.02
N PHE A 198 -33.13 2.50 6.30
CA PHE A 198 -32.85 3.44 7.37
C PHE A 198 -31.37 3.85 7.46
N THR A 199 -30.44 2.92 7.19
CA THR A 199 -28.99 3.17 7.20
C THR A 199 -28.59 4.12 6.07
N TYR A 200 -29.17 3.95 4.87
CA TYR A 200 -28.94 4.86 3.75
C TYR A 200 -29.60 6.23 3.95
N GLU A 201 -30.83 6.26 4.50
CA GLU A 201 -31.52 7.52 4.83
C GLU A 201 -30.70 8.33 5.85
N THR A 202 -30.17 7.66 6.88
CA THR A 202 -29.27 8.28 7.85
C THR A 202 -28.01 8.80 7.17
N LEU A 203 -27.37 8.01 6.30
CA LEU A 203 -26.18 8.43 5.55
C LEU A 203 -26.42 9.74 4.77
N PHE A 204 -27.48 9.82 3.98
CA PHE A 204 -27.74 11.01 3.19
C PHE A 204 -28.17 12.21 4.05
N LYS A 205 -28.88 11.96 5.17
CA LYS A 205 -29.23 13.01 6.13
C LYS A 205 -27.97 13.65 6.75
N GLU A 206 -27.03 12.83 7.20
CA GLU A 206 -25.82 13.32 7.86
C GLU A 206 -24.86 14.01 6.88
N ILE A 207 -24.66 13.48 5.67
CA ILE A 207 -23.84 14.15 4.65
C ILE A 207 -24.44 15.51 4.26
N LYS A 208 -25.77 15.62 4.19
CA LYS A 208 -26.46 16.89 3.91
C LYS A 208 -26.42 17.88 5.06
N LYS A 209 -26.39 17.43 6.33
CA LYS A 209 -26.34 18.36 7.48
C LYS A 209 -25.11 19.26 7.46
N ILE A 210 -23.99 18.79 6.92
CA ILE A 210 -22.75 19.58 6.90
C ILE A 210 -22.86 20.78 5.95
N GLN A 211 -23.83 20.76 5.02
CA GLN A 211 -24.18 21.89 4.18
C GLN A 211 -24.51 23.16 4.99
N SER A 212 -25.18 23.03 6.14
CA SER A 212 -25.58 24.19 6.95
C SER A 212 -24.43 24.86 7.67
N TYR A 213 -23.34 24.15 8.00
CA TYR A 213 -22.20 24.75 8.72
C TYR A 213 -21.34 25.65 7.82
N PHE A 214 -21.28 25.35 6.52
CA PHE A 214 -20.49 26.14 5.57
C PHE A 214 -21.24 27.36 5.03
N GLU A 215 -22.57 27.39 5.07
CA GLU A 215 -23.36 28.58 4.73
C GLU A 215 -23.12 29.73 5.73
N PHE A 216 -22.80 29.44 7.00
CA PHE A 216 -22.52 30.46 8.02
C PHE A 216 -21.08 31.02 8.00
N SER A 217 -20.16 30.41 7.25
CA SER A 217 -18.74 30.86 7.18
C SER A 217 -18.40 31.67 5.93
N ILE A 218 -19.42 32.10 5.17
CA ILE A 218 -19.29 32.97 4.00
C ILE A 218 -19.99 34.31 4.32
N TYR A 219 -19.41 35.08 5.23
CA TYR A 219 -19.69 36.51 5.39
C TYR A 219 -18.39 37.24 5.75
#